data_AF-M1ES74-F1
#
_entry.id   AF-M1ES74-F1
#
_cell.length_a   1.000
_cell.length_b   1.000
_cell.length_c   1.000
_cell.angle_alpha   90.00
_cell.angle_beta   90.00
_cell.angle_gamma   90.00
#
_symmetry.space_group_name_H-M   'P 1'
#
loop_
_entity.id
_entity.type
_entity.pdbx_description
1 polymer ?
#
loop_
_entity_poly.entity_id
_entity_poly.type
_entity_poly.pdbx_seq_one_letter_code
_entity_poly.pdbx_strand_id
1 'polypeptide(L)'
;EHHLQRAISAQQVFREKKESMVIPVPEAESNVNYYNRLYKGEFKQPKQFIHIQPFNLDNEQPDYDMDSEDETLLNRLNRKMEIKPLQFEIMIDRLEKASSNQLVTLQEAKLLLNEDDYLIKAVYDYWVRKRKNCRGPSLIPQIKQEKRDGSTNNDPYVAFRRRTEKMQTRKNRKNDEASYEKMLKLRREFSRAITILEMIKRREKTKRELLHLTLEVVEKRYHLGDYGGEILNEVKINRSDKELYATPATLHNGNHHKVQECKTKHPHHL
;
A
#
# COMPACT_ATOMS: atom_id res chain seq x y z
N GLU A 1 -0.60 24.02 42.41
CA GLU A 1 -0.49 23.53 43.80
C GLU A 1 -1.77 22.90 44.37
N HIS A 2 -2.96 23.42 44.06
CA HIS A 2 -4.25 22.91 44.57
C HIS A 2 -4.49 21.39 44.35
N HIS A 3 -4.12 20.84 43.19
CA HIS A 3 -4.28 19.41 42.92
C HIS A 3 -3.34 18.53 43.76
N LEU A 4 -2.12 19.02 44.04
CA LEU A 4 -1.16 18.31 44.89
C LEU A 4 -1.61 18.33 46.35
N GLN A 5 -2.10 19.48 46.83
CA GLN A 5 -2.71 19.58 48.17
C GLN A 5 -3.93 18.66 48.30
N ARG A 6 -4.84 18.63 47.31
CA ARG A 6 -5.98 17.69 47.31
C ARG A 6 -5.55 16.22 47.33
N ALA A 7 -4.53 15.85 46.58
CA ALA A 7 -4.00 14.48 46.55
C ALA A 7 -3.38 14.09 47.91
N ILE A 8 -2.62 15.00 48.52
CA ILE A 8 -1.99 14.80 49.84
C ILE A 8 -3.06 14.73 50.95
N SER A 9 -4.08 15.60 50.91
CA SER A 9 -5.19 15.60 51.87
C SER A 9 -6.04 14.33 51.75
N ALA A 10 -6.33 13.87 50.52
CA ALA A 10 -7.02 12.60 50.32
C ALA A 10 -6.19 11.43 50.86
N GLN A 11 -4.87 11.39 50.59
CA GLN A 11 -3.98 10.36 51.14
C GLN A 11 -3.90 10.35 52.67
N GLN A 12 -4.00 11.52 53.33
CA GLN A 12 -4.00 11.61 54.79
C GLN A 12 -5.30 11.08 55.42
N VAL A 13 -6.45 11.32 54.78
CA VAL A 13 -7.76 10.84 55.27
C VAL A 13 -7.93 9.32 55.11
N PHE A 14 -7.30 8.71 54.10
CA PHE A 14 -7.40 7.26 53.84
C PHE A 14 -6.30 6.41 54.49
N ARG A 15 -5.44 6.99 55.35
CA ARG A 15 -4.31 6.28 55.99
C ARG A 15 -4.71 5.11 56.91
N GLU A 16 -5.96 5.05 57.38
CA GLU A 16 -6.40 3.99 58.30
C GLU A 16 -6.75 2.66 57.61
N LYS A 17 -6.96 2.64 56.28
CA LYS A 17 -7.26 1.41 55.53
C LYS A 17 -6.28 1.21 54.37
N LYS A 18 -5.07 0.74 54.69
CA LYS A 18 -4.05 0.31 53.71
C LYS A 18 -4.57 -0.71 52.69
N GLU A 19 -5.60 -1.49 53.04
CA GLU A 19 -6.25 -2.47 52.15
C GLU A 19 -7.14 -1.84 51.06
N SER A 20 -7.51 -0.55 51.18
CA SER A 20 -8.51 0.08 50.30
C SER A 20 -7.95 0.80 49.07
N MET A 21 -6.63 0.81 48.88
CA MET A 21 -5.98 1.51 47.78
C MET A 21 -5.40 0.53 46.74
N VAL A 22 -6.24 -0.37 46.23
CA VAL A 22 -5.90 -1.30 45.15
C VAL A 22 -6.14 -0.62 43.81
N ILE A 23 -5.15 -0.64 42.93
CA ILE A 23 -5.29 -0.16 41.55
C ILE A 23 -6.21 -1.13 40.82
N PRO A 24 -7.36 -0.69 40.27
CA PRO A 24 -8.24 -1.58 39.54
C PRO A 24 -7.53 -2.08 38.28
N VAL A 25 -7.47 -3.40 38.13
CA VAL A 25 -6.98 -4.08 36.93
C VAL A 25 -8.21 -4.42 36.08
N PRO A 26 -8.32 -3.91 34.84
CA PRO A 26 -9.44 -4.27 33.97
C PRO A 26 -9.39 -5.75 33.63
N GLU A 27 -10.55 -6.38 33.60
CA GLU A 27 -10.68 -7.77 33.19
C GLU A 27 -10.34 -7.92 31.71
N ALA A 28 -9.52 -8.91 31.37
CA ALA A 28 -9.18 -9.24 29.99
C ALA A 28 -10.11 -10.35 29.48
N GLU A 29 -10.95 -10.03 28.50
CA GLU A 29 -11.72 -11.04 27.76
C GLU A 29 -10.78 -11.82 26.84
N SER A 30 -10.79 -13.15 26.92
CA SER A 30 -9.78 -14.00 26.29
C SER A 30 -10.33 -15.06 25.32
N ASN A 31 -11.62 -15.03 24.95
CA ASN A 31 -12.18 -16.06 24.07
C ASN A 31 -13.18 -15.50 23.05
N VAL A 32 -12.63 -15.05 21.93
CA VAL A 32 -13.40 -14.45 20.84
C VAL A 32 -13.71 -15.52 19.79
N ASN A 33 -14.96 -16.00 19.76
CA ASN A 33 -15.41 -17.11 18.90
C ASN A 33 -15.10 -16.93 17.40
N TYR A 34 -14.98 -15.68 16.94
CA TYR A 34 -14.70 -15.37 15.54
C TYR A 34 -13.20 -15.21 15.21
N TYR A 35 -12.30 -15.27 16.19
CA TYR A 35 -10.87 -14.98 16.01
C TYR A 35 -10.24 -15.88 14.94
N ASN A 36 -10.39 -17.20 15.07
CA ASN A 36 -9.82 -18.17 14.14
C ASN A 36 -10.41 -18.07 12.72
N ARG A 37 -11.61 -17.49 12.58
CA ARG A 37 -12.24 -17.25 11.28
C ARG A 37 -11.62 -16.06 10.56
N LEU A 38 -11.27 -15.00 11.30
CA LEU A 38 -10.72 -13.76 10.75
C LEU A 38 -9.20 -13.82 10.54
N TYR A 39 -8.47 -14.44 11.46
CA TYR A 39 -7.00 -14.43 11.46
C TYR A 39 -6.44 -15.82 11.13
N LYS A 40 -6.22 -16.08 9.84
CA LYS A 40 -5.55 -17.30 9.36
C LYS A 40 -4.04 -17.12 9.53
N GLY A 41 -3.43 -17.80 10.49
CA GLY A 41 -2.01 -17.66 10.86
C GLY A 41 -1.04 -18.24 9.84
N GLU A 42 -0.95 -17.67 8.63
CA GLU A 42 -0.13 -18.18 7.52
C GLU A 42 1.32 -17.63 7.50
N PHE A 43 1.70 -16.85 8.52
CA PHE A 43 3.02 -16.24 8.58
C PHE A 43 4.13 -17.28 8.80
N LYS A 44 5.11 -17.29 7.90
CA LYS A 44 6.33 -18.11 8.03
C LYS A 44 7.50 -17.24 8.46
N GLN A 45 8.03 -17.50 9.65
CA GLN A 45 9.12 -16.72 10.21
C GLN A 45 10.39 -16.85 9.34
N PRO A 46 10.96 -15.72 8.87
CA PRO A 46 12.22 -15.75 8.13
C PRO A 46 13.40 -16.06 9.06
N LYS A 47 14.49 -16.59 8.48
CA LYS A 47 15.74 -16.86 9.22
C LYS A 47 16.46 -15.59 9.69
N GLN A 48 16.21 -14.47 9.02
CA GLN A 48 16.81 -13.17 9.31
C GLN A 48 15.75 -12.23 9.91
N PHE A 49 16.19 -11.16 10.57
CA PHE A 49 15.27 -10.16 11.10
C PHE A 49 14.47 -9.48 9.99
N ILE A 50 13.22 -9.16 10.32
CA ILE A 50 12.32 -8.45 9.40
C ILE A 50 12.80 -7.01 9.28
N HIS A 51 13.25 -6.64 8.09
CA HIS A 51 13.56 -5.25 7.77
C HIS A 51 12.28 -4.54 7.31
N ILE A 52 11.65 -3.78 8.20
CA ILE A 52 10.44 -3.01 7.88
C ILE A 52 10.86 -1.73 7.17
N GLN A 53 10.55 -1.63 5.87
CA GLN A 53 10.51 -0.34 5.21
C GLN A 53 9.23 0.38 5.66
N PRO A 54 9.27 1.67 6.06
CA PRO A 54 8.06 2.39 6.42
C PRO A 54 7.05 2.26 5.28
N PHE A 55 5.83 1.86 5.63
CA PHE A 55 4.75 1.59 4.70
C PHE A 55 4.66 2.73 3.68
N ASN A 56 4.89 2.42 2.41
CA ASN A 56 4.25 3.22 1.37
C ASN A 56 2.75 3.03 1.61
N LEU A 57 1.96 4.10 1.59
CA LEU A 57 0.51 3.93 1.47
C LEU A 57 0.29 3.22 0.14
N ASP A 58 0.12 1.90 0.19
CA ASP A 58 -0.23 1.11 -0.98
C ASP A 58 -1.63 1.56 -1.38
N ASN A 59 -1.70 2.43 -2.39
CA ASN A 59 -2.95 2.89 -3.00
C ASN A 59 -3.71 1.76 -3.72
N GLU A 60 -3.25 0.51 -3.62
CA GLU A 60 -3.86 -0.64 -4.28
C GLU A 60 -5.04 -1.22 -3.49
N GLN A 61 -5.13 -0.98 -2.18
CA GLN A 61 -6.27 -1.39 -1.37
C GLN A 61 -7.26 -0.23 -1.24
N PRO A 62 -8.57 -0.45 -1.48
CA PRO A 62 -9.57 0.58 -1.22
C PRO A 62 -9.60 0.93 0.28
N ASP A 63 -9.86 2.19 0.61
CA ASP A 63 -10.05 2.61 2.01
C ASP A 63 -11.45 2.26 2.53
N TYR A 64 -12.36 1.94 1.61
CA TYR A 64 -13.74 1.57 1.90
C TYR A 64 -13.86 0.07 2.17
N ASP A 65 -14.34 -0.29 3.36
CA ASP A 65 -14.73 -1.65 3.72
C ASP A 65 -16.26 -1.79 3.64
N MET A 66 -16.73 -2.88 3.03
CA MET A 66 -18.18 -3.17 2.98
C MET A 66 -18.79 -3.40 4.36
N ASP A 67 -19.99 -2.85 4.57
CA ASP A 67 -20.83 -3.17 5.73
C ASP A 67 -21.94 -4.18 5.39
N SER A 68 -22.74 -4.54 6.41
CA SER A 68 -23.84 -5.49 6.23
C SER A 68 -24.92 -5.01 5.25
N GLU A 69 -25.12 -3.70 5.08
CA GLU A 69 -26.05 -3.18 4.06
C GLU A 69 -25.48 -3.42 2.65
N ASP A 70 -24.20 -3.16 2.47
CA ASP A 70 -23.48 -3.41 1.20
C ASP A 70 -23.53 -4.89 0.81
N GLU A 71 -23.35 -5.81 1.77
CA GLU A 71 -23.45 -7.25 1.53
C GLU A 71 -24.82 -7.65 0.97
N THR A 72 -25.91 -7.06 1.48
CA THR A 72 -27.26 -7.35 0.95
C THR A 72 -27.44 -6.87 -0.48
N LEU A 73 -26.88 -5.72 -0.82
CA LEU A 73 -26.90 -5.20 -2.18
C LEU A 73 -26.07 -6.08 -3.12
N LEU A 74 -24.84 -6.40 -2.72
CA LEU A 74 -23.92 -7.22 -3.52
C LEU A 74 -24.55 -8.58 -3.84
N ASN A 75 -25.15 -9.23 -2.83
CA ASN A 75 -25.88 -10.49 -3.01
C ASN A 75 -27.05 -10.38 -3.99
N ARG A 76 -27.73 -9.22 -4.04
CA ARG A 76 -28.81 -8.97 -5.01
C ARG A 76 -28.28 -8.76 -6.42
N LEU A 77 -27.18 -8.01 -6.57
CA LEU A 77 -26.54 -7.77 -7.86
C LEU A 77 -25.93 -9.07 -8.43
N ASN A 78 -25.38 -9.92 -7.55
CA ASN A 78 -24.81 -11.23 -7.89
C ASN A 78 -25.80 -12.23 -8.48
N ARG A 79 -27.11 -11.97 -8.39
CA ARG A 79 -28.13 -12.77 -9.11
C ARG A 79 -28.16 -12.49 -10.61
N LYS A 80 -27.61 -11.36 -11.06
CA LYS A 80 -27.63 -10.90 -12.45
C LYS A 80 -26.23 -10.79 -13.06
N MET A 81 -25.22 -10.45 -12.27
CA MET A 81 -23.85 -10.23 -12.72
C MET A 81 -22.89 -10.74 -11.65
N GLU A 82 -21.82 -11.42 -12.01
CA GLU A 82 -20.83 -11.91 -11.04
C GLU A 82 -19.86 -10.78 -10.63
N ILE A 83 -20.08 -10.19 -9.45
CA ILE A 83 -19.29 -9.09 -8.90
C ILE A 83 -18.56 -9.58 -7.65
N LYS A 84 -17.26 -9.32 -7.60
CA LYS A 84 -16.42 -9.65 -6.43
C LYS A 84 -16.55 -8.55 -5.35
N PRO A 85 -16.50 -8.89 -4.04
CA PRO A 85 -16.56 -7.90 -2.97
C PRO A 85 -15.54 -6.76 -3.13
N LEU A 86 -14.28 -7.10 -3.41
CA LEU A 86 -13.22 -6.11 -3.64
C LEU A 86 -13.50 -5.16 -4.81
N GLN A 87 -14.15 -5.65 -5.87
CA GLN A 87 -14.53 -4.80 -7.00
C GLN A 87 -15.57 -3.77 -6.58
N PHE A 88 -16.56 -4.18 -5.79
CA PHE A 88 -17.57 -3.28 -5.23
C PHE A 88 -16.93 -2.24 -4.30
N GLU A 89 -16.02 -2.64 -3.41
CA GLU A 89 -15.28 -1.74 -2.52
C GLU A 89 -14.50 -0.68 -3.31
N ILE A 90 -13.77 -1.09 -4.35
CA ILE A 90 -13.04 -0.17 -5.23
C ILE A 90 -13.98 0.83 -5.90
N MET A 91 -15.16 0.39 -6.35
CA MET A 91 -16.13 1.28 -6.99
C MET A 91 -16.63 2.34 -6.01
N ILE A 92 -17.02 1.95 -4.80
CA ILE A 92 -17.50 2.89 -3.78
C ILE A 92 -16.37 3.83 -3.32
N ASP A 93 -15.17 3.32 -3.10
CA ASP A 93 -13.99 4.10 -2.70
C ASP A 93 -13.68 5.21 -3.71
N ARG A 94 -13.72 4.90 -5.02
CA ARG A 94 -13.53 5.91 -6.08
C ARG A 94 -14.59 6.99 -6.07
N LEU A 95 -15.86 6.61 -5.87
CA LEU A 95 -16.96 7.57 -5.76
C LEU A 95 -16.81 8.47 -4.51
N GLU A 96 -16.43 7.89 -3.37
CA GLU A 96 -16.21 8.65 -2.13
C GLU A 96 -15.04 9.63 -2.26
N LYS A 97 -13.90 9.18 -2.81
CA LYS A 97 -12.72 10.02 -3.01
C LYS A 97 -13.00 11.18 -3.96
N ALA A 98 -13.79 10.94 -5.01
CA ALA A 98 -14.22 12.00 -5.92
C ALA A 98 -15.26 12.94 -5.30
N SER A 99 -16.08 12.46 -4.36
CA SER A 99 -17.16 13.25 -3.76
C SER A 99 -16.66 14.39 -2.88
N SER A 100 -15.56 14.25 -2.13
CA SER A 100 -15.08 15.28 -1.18
C SER A 100 -16.24 15.95 -0.41
N ASN A 101 -16.72 17.14 -0.85
CA ASN A 101 -17.86 17.85 -0.25
C ASN A 101 -19.15 17.89 -1.11
N GLN A 102 -19.14 17.41 -2.35
CA GLN A 102 -20.29 17.44 -3.27
C GLN A 102 -20.59 16.04 -3.83
N LEU A 103 -21.87 15.75 -4.08
CA LEU A 103 -22.23 14.47 -4.66
C LEU A 103 -21.74 14.40 -6.12
N VAL A 104 -21.03 13.32 -6.44
CA VAL A 104 -20.62 12.98 -7.80
C VAL A 104 -21.87 12.79 -8.66
N THR A 105 -21.85 13.31 -9.88
CA THR A 105 -22.91 13.11 -10.88
C THR A 105 -22.78 11.74 -11.56
N LEU A 106 -23.85 11.23 -12.15
CA LEU A 106 -23.79 9.95 -12.88
C LEU A 106 -22.76 9.99 -14.03
N GLN A 107 -22.60 11.14 -14.68
CA GLN A 107 -21.63 11.29 -15.78
C GLN A 107 -20.19 11.21 -15.28
N GLU A 108 -19.89 11.82 -14.13
CA GLU A 108 -18.57 11.70 -13.49
C GLU A 108 -18.33 10.28 -13.00
N ALA A 109 -19.34 9.62 -12.43
CA ALA A 109 -19.25 8.22 -12.02
C ALA A 109 -18.86 7.30 -13.19
N LYS A 110 -19.43 7.51 -14.37
CA LYS A 110 -19.06 6.78 -15.60
C LYS A 110 -17.61 7.00 -16.05
N LEU A 111 -17.03 8.17 -15.74
CA LEU A 111 -15.63 8.45 -16.07
C LEU A 111 -14.67 7.86 -15.04
N LEU A 112 -15.11 7.74 -13.77
CA LEU A 112 -14.32 7.20 -12.66
C LEU A 112 -14.30 5.66 -12.63
N LEU A 113 -15.39 5.05 -13.08
CA LEU A 113 -15.62 3.61 -13.04
C LEU A 113 -15.48 3.03 -14.45
N ASN A 114 -14.57 2.08 -14.62
CA ASN A 114 -14.34 1.41 -15.91
C ASN A 114 -15.06 0.06 -15.93
N GLU A 115 -16.39 0.10 -15.87
CA GLU A 115 -17.27 -1.05 -15.69
C GLU A 115 -18.51 -0.95 -16.60
N ASP A 116 -19.35 -1.98 -16.64
CA ASP A 116 -20.59 -1.95 -17.41
C ASP A 116 -21.56 -0.85 -16.95
N ASP A 117 -22.19 -0.18 -17.91
CA ASP A 117 -23.11 0.95 -17.68
C ASP A 117 -24.26 0.60 -16.70
N TYR A 118 -24.75 -0.63 -16.77
CA TYR A 118 -25.80 -1.13 -15.86
C TYR A 118 -25.28 -1.28 -14.43
N LEU A 119 -24.06 -1.80 -14.26
CA LEU A 119 -23.41 -1.97 -12.96
C LEU A 119 -23.09 -0.61 -12.34
N ILE A 120 -22.50 0.30 -13.11
CA ILE A 120 -22.20 1.67 -12.69
C ILE A 120 -23.47 2.34 -12.17
N LYS A 121 -24.56 2.28 -12.93
CA LYS A 121 -25.82 2.90 -12.53
C LYS A 121 -26.37 2.30 -11.24
N ALA A 122 -26.34 0.97 -11.10
CA ALA A 122 -26.87 0.29 -9.91
C ALA A 122 -26.07 0.63 -8.64
N VAL A 123 -24.74 0.65 -8.73
CA VAL A 123 -23.85 1.02 -7.62
C VAL A 123 -23.97 2.50 -7.30
N TYR A 124 -24.01 3.37 -8.31
CA TYR A 124 -24.18 4.81 -8.14
C TYR A 124 -25.50 5.16 -7.44
N ASP A 125 -26.63 4.60 -7.92
CA ASP A 125 -27.95 4.88 -7.33
C ASP A 125 -28.02 4.46 -5.86
N TYR A 126 -27.34 3.36 -5.51
CA TYR A 126 -27.18 2.92 -4.12
C TYR A 126 -26.29 3.86 -3.32
N TRP A 127 -25.09 4.16 -3.83
CA TRP A 127 -24.11 5.02 -3.17
C TRP A 127 -24.68 6.40 -2.86
N VAL A 128 -25.37 7.04 -3.82
CA VAL A 128 -26.04 8.33 -3.60
C VAL A 128 -27.06 8.25 -2.46
N ARG A 129 -27.85 7.18 -2.40
CA ARG A 129 -28.82 6.97 -1.33
C ARG A 129 -28.14 6.80 0.02
N LYS A 130 -27.08 6.00 0.07
CA LYS A 130 -26.27 5.78 1.28
C LYS A 130 -25.65 7.10 1.76
N ARG A 131 -25.09 7.90 0.85
CA ARG A 131 -24.55 9.23 1.16
C ARG A 131 -25.57 10.21 1.71
N LYS A 132 -26.76 10.25 1.12
CA LYS A 132 -27.85 11.12 1.59
C LYS A 132 -28.36 10.73 2.99
N ASN A 133 -28.32 9.43 3.31
CA ASN A 133 -28.71 8.92 4.62
C ASN A 133 -27.57 9.02 5.66
N CYS A 134 -26.33 9.21 5.20
CA CYS A 134 -25.18 9.39 6.06
C CYS A 134 -25.26 10.76 6.76
N ARG A 135 -25.17 10.76 8.09
CA ARG A 135 -25.16 11.99 8.90
C ARG A 135 -23.78 12.67 8.91
N GLY A 136 -22.74 11.96 8.47
CA GLY A 136 -21.36 12.42 8.45
C GLY A 136 -20.94 13.00 7.10
N PRO A 137 -19.76 13.64 7.04
CA PRO A 137 -19.22 14.19 5.79
C PRO A 137 -18.80 13.11 4.78
N SER A 138 -18.56 11.88 5.21
CA SER A 138 -18.10 10.73 4.41
C SER A 138 -18.76 9.44 4.91
N LEU A 139 -18.82 8.39 4.07
CA LEU A 139 -19.25 7.05 4.52
C LEU A 139 -18.22 6.41 5.45
N ILE A 140 -16.94 6.63 5.16
CA ILE A 140 -15.84 6.15 6.00
C ILE A 140 -15.76 7.05 7.23
N PRO A 141 -15.85 6.51 8.46
CA PRO A 141 -15.69 7.31 9.67
C PRO A 141 -14.31 7.98 9.71
N GLN A 142 -14.31 9.30 9.97
CA GLN A 142 -13.09 10.10 10.03
C GLN A 142 -12.81 10.55 11.46
N ILE A 143 -11.52 10.60 11.82
CA ILE A 143 -11.09 11.22 13.08
C ILE A 143 -11.37 12.72 13.00
N LYS A 144 -12.00 13.27 14.04
CA LYS A 144 -12.29 14.70 14.11
C LYS A 144 -10.99 15.49 14.33
N GLN A 145 -10.65 16.30 13.34
CA GLN A 145 -9.48 17.18 13.40
C GLN A 145 -9.85 18.57 13.94
N GLU A 146 -8.85 19.26 14.45
CA GLU A 146 -8.98 20.65 14.91
C GLU A 146 -9.31 21.58 13.73
N LYS A 147 -10.35 22.38 13.92
CA LYS A 147 -10.65 23.49 13.01
C LYS A 147 -9.76 24.69 13.36
N ARG A 148 -9.24 25.37 12.33
CA ARG A 148 -8.37 26.56 12.49
C ARG A 148 -9.07 27.75 13.16
N ASP A 149 -10.40 27.73 13.22
CA ASP A 149 -11.24 28.75 13.85
C ASP A 149 -11.26 28.67 15.38
N GLY A 150 -10.62 27.67 15.99
CA GLY A 150 -10.55 27.51 17.46
C GLY A 150 -11.85 27.00 18.11
N SER A 151 -12.91 26.78 17.34
CA SER A 151 -14.24 26.33 17.82
C SER A 151 -14.22 24.94 18.45
N THR A 152 -13.15 24.18 18.20
CA THR A 152 -13.01 22.77 18.57
C THR A 152 -12.13 22.55 19.80
N ASN A 153 -11.72 23.61 20.52
CA ASN A 153 -10.77 23.53 21.64
C ASN A 153 -11.22 22.68 22.84
N ASN A 154 -12.51 22.69 23.17
CA ASN A 154 -13.06 21.95 24.31
C ASN A 154 -13.74 20.63 23.92
N ASP A 155 -13.66 20.24 22.65
CA ASP A 155 -14.30 19.03 22.15
C ASP A 155 -13.43 17.79 22.42
N PRO A 156 -13.88 16.82 23.23
CA PRO A 156 -13.10 15.64 23.59
C PRO A 156 -12.85 14.68 22.43
N TYR A 157 -13.60 14.77 21.33
CA TYR A 157 -13.40 13.91 20.16
C TYR A 157 -12.32 14.43 19.20
N VAL A 158 -11.76 15.62 19.46
CA VAL A 158 -10.73 16.22 18.61
C VAL A 158 -9.35 15.66 18.97
N ALA A 159 -8.77 14.90 18.06
CA ALA A 159 -7.47 14.25 18.23
C ALA A 159 -6.41 14.78 17.24
N PHE A 160 -5.14 14.45 17.49
CA PHE A 160 -4.00 14.75 16.61
C PHE A 160 -3.83 16.24 16.25
N ARG A 161 -4.06 17.14 17.21
CA ARG A 161 -3.89 18.59 17.02
C ARG A 161 -2.49 18.92 16.53
N ARG A 162 -2.42 19.71 15.46
CA ARG A 162 -1.17 20.24 14.93
C ARG A 162 -0.78 21.47 15.72
N ARG A 163 -0.17 21.27 16.89
CA ARG A 163 0.56 22.36 17.54
C ARG A 163 1.75 22.65 16.65
N THR A 164 1.95 23.92 16.29
CA THR A 164 3.08 24.36 15.46
C THR A 164 4.35 23.65 15.92
N GLU A 165 4.78 22.66 15.15
CA GLU A 165 6.19 22.29 15.11
C GLU A 165 6.85 23.61 14.77
N LYS A 166 7.56 24.23 15.73
CA LYS A 166 8.19 25.52 15.49
C LYS A 166 9.02 25.33 14.24
N MET A 167 8.55 25.87 13.13
CA MET A 167 9.20 25.68 11.86
C MET A 167 10.49 26.47 11.99
N GLN A 168 11.56 25.76 12.35
CA GLN A 168 12.85 26.37 12.52
C GLN A 168 13.27 26.72 11.10
N THR A 169 13.04 27.99 10.75
CA THR A 169 13.46 28.55 9.47
C THR A 169 14.95 28.30 9.37
N ARG A 170 15.34 27.35 8.52
CA ARG A 170 16.72 26.87 8.42
C ARG A 170 17.66 28.05 8.22
N LYS A 171 18.84 27.98 8.85
CA LYS A 171 20.04 28.68 8.34
C LYS A 171 20.15 28.40 6.84
N ASN A 172 20.47 29.44 6.07
CA ASN A 172 20.58 29.41 4.62
C ASN A 172 21.55 28.28 4.19
N ARG A 173 21.02 27.11 3.80
CA ARG A 173 21.80 25.98 3.30
C ARG A 173 22.00 26.25 1.82
N LYS A 174 23.17 26.78 1.46
CA LYS A 174 23.50 27.06 0.07
C LYS A 174 23.44 25.77 -0.77
N ASN A 175 22.88 25.87 -1.97
CA ASN A 175 22.87 24.78 -2.94
C ASN A 175 24.24 24.74 -3.60
N ASP A 176 25.20 24.08 -2.93
CA ASP A 176 26.57 24.02 -3.38
C ASP A 176 26.74 22.93 -4.45
N GLU A 177 27.63 23.18 -5.42
CA GLU A 177 27.96 22.26 -6.53
C GLU A 177 28.22 20.83 -6.06
N ALA A 178 28.94 20.66 -4.94
CA ALA A 178 29.21 19.36 -4.34
C ALA A 178 27.94 18.59 -3.91
N SER A 179 26.86 19.29 -3.50
CA SER A 179 25.58 18.66 -3.19
C SER A 179 24.86 18.19 -4.47
N TYR A 180 24.96 18.98 -5.54
CA TYR A 180 24.40 18.63 -6.85
C TYR A 180 25.13 17.42 -7.48
N GLU A 181 26.45 17.37 -7.40
CA GLU A 181 27.22 16.21 -7.85
C GLU A 181 26.85 14.92 -7.09
N LYS A 182 26.67 15.02 -5.76
CA LYS A 182 26.21 13.89 -4.93
C LYS A 182 24.82 13.43 -5.36
N MET A 183 23.90 14.35 -5.69
CA MET A 183 22.58 14.02 -6.20
C MET A 183 22.66 13.30 -7.55
N LEU A 184 23.52 13.75 -8.48
CA LEU A 184 23.71 13.07 -9.77
C LEU A 184 24.29 11.67 -9.61
N LYS A 185 25.26 11.48 -8.70
CA LYS A 185 25.79 10.16 -8.35
C LYS A 185 24.69 9.26 -7.78
N LEU A 186 23.92 9.76 -6.81
CA LEU A 186 22.80 9.03 -6.20
C LEU A 186 21.75 8.61 -7.26
N ARG A 187 21.39 9.51 -8.18
CA ARG A 187 20.47 9.18 -9.29
C ARG A 187 21.00 8.03 -10.14
N ARG A 188 22.29 8.05 -10.50
CA ARG A 188 22.93 6.98 -11.28
C ARG A 188 22.93 5.65 -10.54
N GLU A 189 23.23 5.65 -9.24
CA GLU A 189 23.20 4.44 -8.41
C GLU A 189 21.79 3.88 -8.26
N PHE A 190 20.76 4.73 -8.10
CA PHE A 190 19.37 4.27 -8.12
C PHE A 190 18.96 3.69 -9.48
N SER A 191 19.36 4.31 -10.60
CA SER A 191 19.10 3.74 -11.93
C SER A 191 19.74 2.37 -12.10
N ARG A 192 20.98 2.18 -11.61
CA ARG A 192 21.65 0.87 -11.61
C ARG A 192 20.90 -0.15 -10.75
N ALA A 193 20.49 0.24 -9.53
CA ALA A 193 19.71 -0.62 -8.65
C ALA A 193 18.39 -1.06 -9.29
N ILE A 194 17.66 -0.14 -9.93
CA ILE A 194 16.41 -0.44 -10.66
C ILE A 194 16.67 -1.45 -11.78
N THR A 195 17.73 -1.28 -12.58
CA THR A 195 18.09 -2.23 -13.65
C THR A 195 18.33 -3.63 -13.09
N ILE A 196 19.08 -3.75 -11.98
CA ILE A 196 19.34 -5.05 -11.33
C ILE A 196 18.04 -5.67 -10.83
N LEU A 197 17.17 -4.88 -10.18
CA LEU A 197 15.86 -5.35 -9.71
C LEU A 197 14.97 -5.82 -10.86
N GLU A 198 14.96 -5.13 -12.00
CA GLU A 198 14.19 -5.53 -13.18
C GLU A 198 14.74 -6.84 -13.79
N MET A 199 16.06 -7.01 -13.82
CA MET A 199 16.69 -8.27 -14.23
C MET A 199 16.31 -9.43 -13.31
N ILE A 200 16.28 -9.22 -11.98
CA ILE A 200 15.85 -10.22 -11.01
C ILE A 200 14.37 -10.56 -11.22
N LYS A 201 13.50 -9.55 -11.34
CA LYS A 201 12.07 -9.73 -11.62
C LYS A 201 11.84 -10.55 -12.90
N ARG A 202 12.55 -10.22 -13.99
CA ARG A 202 12.48 -11.00 -15.24
C ARG A 202 12.94 -12.44 -15.05
N ARG A 203 14.06 -12.66 -14.35
CA ARG A 203 14.59 -13.99 -14.04
C ARG A 203 13.57 -14.83 -13.27
N GLU A 204 12.97 -14.29 -12.21
CA GLU A 204 11.99 -15.02 -11.41
C GLU A 204 10.67 -15.26 -12.18
N LYS A 205 10.26 -14.31 -13.05
CA LYS A 205 9.12 -14.51 -13.97
C LYS A 205 9.37 -15.69 -14.91
N THR A 206 10.53 -15.74 -15.57
CA THR A 206 10.87 -16.85 -16.49
C THR A 206 10.98 -18.19 -15.77
N LYS A 207 11.54 -18.25 -14.56
CA LYS A 207 11.54 -19.48 -13.75
C LYS A 207 10.13 -19.95 -13.43
N ARG A 208 9.22 -19.03 -13.08
CA ARG A 208 7.81 -19.35 -12.83
C ARG A 208 7.13 -19.90 -14.09
N GLU A 209 7.34 -19.27 -15.25
CA GLU A 209 6.83 -19.73 -16.54
C GLU A 209 7.35 -21.12 -16.90
N LEU A 210 8.64 -21.38 -16.68
CA LEU A 210 9.24 -22.70 -16.90
C LEU A 210 8.61 -23.77 -15.98
N LEU A 211 8.34 -23.43 -14.72
CA LEU A 211 7.67 -24.34 -13.79
C LEU A 211 6.24 -24.66 -14.24
N HIS A 212 5.47 -23.65 -14.66
CA HIS A 212 4.12 -23.85 -15.20
C HIS A 212 4.14 -24.74 -16.45
N LEU A 213 5.07 -24.49 -17.38
CA LEU A 213 5.23 -25.33 -18.57
C LEU A 213 5.62 -26.77 -18.20
N THR A 214 6.50 -26.94 -17.21
CA THR A 214 6.89 -28.27 -16.73
C THR A 214 5.70 -29.04 -16.18
N LEU A 215 4.84 -28.37 -15.40
CA LEU A 215 3.62 -28.95 -14.86
C LEU A 215 2.64 -29.32 -15.99
N GLU A 216 2.44 -28.43 -16.95
CA GLU A 216 1.58 -28.69 -18.12
C GLU A 216 2.09 -29.89 -18.94
N VAL A 217 3.39 -29.98 -19.18
CA VAL A 217 3.99 -31.13 -19.88
C VAL A 217 3.72 -32.43 -19.12
N VAL A 218 3.86 -32.43 -17.80
CA VAL A 218 3.56 -33.61 -16.97
C VAL A 218 2.09 -33.98 -17.07
N GLU A 219 1.18 -33.02 -16.97
CA GLU A 219 -0.27 -33.27 -17.11
C GLU A 219 -0.61 -33.85 -18.49
N LYS A 220 -0.06 -33.29 -19.57
CA LYS A 220 -0.29 -33.80 -20.93
C LYS A 220 0.24 -35.21 -21.09
N ARG A 221 1.45 -35.50 -20.59
CA ARG A 221 2.03 -36.85 -20.63
C ARG A 221 1.19 -37.85 -19.86
N TYR A 222 0.66 -37.47 -18.69
CA TYR A 222 -0.24 -38.31 -17.92
C TYR A 222 -1.52 -38.66 -18.71
N HIS A 223 -2.17 -37.67 -19.31
CA HIS A 223 -3.39 -37.90 -20.12
C HIS A 223 -3.12 -38.74 -21.38
N LEU A 224 -1.91 -38.66 -21.94
CA LEU A 224 -1.48 -39.45 -23.09
C LEU A 224 -0.98 -40.86 -22.71
N GLY A 225 -0.89 -41.18 -21.41
CA GLY A 225 -0.29 -42.44 -20.95
C GLY A 225 1.22 -42.54 -21.23
N ASP A 226 1.90 -41.43 -21.47
CA ASP A 226 3.34 -41.35 -21.74
C ASP A 226 4.17 -41.44 -20.46
N TYR A 227 3.99 -42.54 -19.71
CA TYR A 227 4.71 -42.77 -18.46
C TYR A 227 6.21 -43.01 -18.71
N GLY A 228 6.56 -43.65 -19.83
CA GLY A 228 7.94 -43.92 -20.26
C GLY A 228 8.67 -42.71 -20.86
N GLY A 229 7.96 -41.69 -21.33
CA GLY A 229 8.57 -40.48 -21.91
C GLY A 229 8.98 -40.62 -23.37
N GLU A 230 8.51 -41.66 -24.05
CA GLU A 230 8.81 -41.95 -25.45
C GLU A 230 8.30 -40.81 -26.34
N ILE A 231 7.04 -40.40 -26.15
CA ILE A 231 6.41 -39.31 -26.91
C ILE A 231 7.14 -37.99 -26.66
N LEU A 232 7.48 -37.69 -25.39
CA LEU A 232 8.24 -36.47 -25.07
C LEU A 232 9.62 -36.46 -25.74
N ASN A 233 10.31 -37.60 -25.78
CA ASN A 233 11.63 -37.71 -26.35
C ASN A 233 11.61 -37.52 -27.88
N GLU A 234 10.62 -38.09 -28.58
CA GLU A 234 10.43 -37.86 -30.02
C GLU A 234 10.23 -36.37 -30.35
N VAL A 235 9.40 -35.67 -29.57
CA VAL A 235 9.16 -34.23 -29.78
C VAL A 235 10.40 -33.39 -29.46
N LYS A 236 11.21 -33.78 -28.46
CA LYS A 236 12.46 -33.09 -28.12
C LYS A 236 13.52 -33.22 -29.20
N ILE A 237 13.67 -34.40 -29.79
CA ILE A 237 14.65 -34.68 -30.86
C ILE A 237 14.33 -33.84 -32.10
N ASN A 238 13.05 -33.70 -32.45
CA ASN A 238 12.63 -32.86 -33.58
C ASN A 238 12.89 -31.34 -33.39
N ARG A 239 13.29 -30.88 -32.19
CA ARG A 239 13.54 -29.46 -31.89
C ARG A 239 15.03 -29.06 -31.88
N SER A 240 15.98 -29.99 -31.86
CA SER A 240 17.41 -29.66 -31.70
C SER A 240 18.04 -28.91 -32.87
N ASP A 241 17.39 -28.84 -34.03
CA ASP A 241 17.96 -28.23 -35.25
C ASP A 241 17.81 -26.70 -35.34
N LYS A 242 17.31 -26.03 -34.30
CA LYS A 242 17.35 -24.56 -34.21
C LYS A 242 18.17 -24.12 -33.01
N GLU A 243 19.49 -24.17 -33.15
CA GLU A 243 20.41 -23.39 -32.32
C GLU A 243 20.08 -21.90 -32.48
N LEU A 244 19.34 -21.35 -31.51
CA LEU A 244 19.25 -19.91 -31.32
C LEU A 244 20.57 -19.46 -30.70
N TYR A 245 21.46 -18.89 -31.53
CA TYR A 245 22.67 -18.22 -31.07
C TYR A 245 22.36 -17.28 -29.90
N ALA A 246 22.86 -17.62 -28.72
CA ALA A 246 22.81 -16.77 -27.56
C ALA A 246 23.67 -15.53 -27.85
N THR A 247 23.04 -14.40 -28.15
CA THR A 247 23.73 -13.11 -28.15
C THR A 247 24.19 -12.82 -26.72
N PRO A 248 25.50 -12.52 -26.51
CA PRO A 248 25.97 -12.18 -25.17
C PRO A 248 25.25 -10.91 -24.70
N ALA A 249 24.69 -10.96 -23.50
CA ALA A 249 24.06 -9.81 -22.86
C ALA A 249 25.13 -8.74 -22.59
N THR A 250 25.23 -7.74 -23.47
CA THR A 250 26.11 -6.60 -23.26
C THR A 250 25.60 -5.80 -22.06
N LEU A 251 26.23 -5.96 -20.90
CA LEU A 251 26.05 -5.05 -19.77
C LEU A 251 26.61 -3.70 -20.21
N HIS A 252 25.73 -2.74 -20.52
CA HIS A 252 26.12 -1.36 -20.80
C HIS A 252 26.62 -0.70 -19.52
N ASN A 253 27.88 -0.96 -19.18
CA ASN A 253 28.58 -0.29 -18.10
C ASN A 253 29.04 1.07 -18.63
N GLY A 254 28.15 2.07 -18.57
CA GLY A 254 28.44 3.44 -18.98
C GLY A 254 29.48 4.09 -18.06
N ASN A 255 30.75 3.81 -18.29
CA ASN A 255 31.90 4.42 -17.64
C ASN A 255 32.89 4.92 -18.71
N HIS A 256 32.60 6.07 -19.33
CA HIS A 256 33.63 6.89 -19.98
C HIS A 256 33.28 8.37 -19.85
N HIS A 257 33.89 9.06 -18.88
CA HIS A 257 34.18 10.48 -19.00
C HIS A 257 35.70 10.58 -19.13
N LYS A 258 36.18 10.76 -20.37
CA LYS A 258 37.52 11.27 -20.63
C LYS A 258 37.47 12.78 -20.32
N VAL A 259 38.22 13.20 -19.30
CA VAL A 259 38.50 14.61 -19.04
C VAL A 259 39.43 15.09 -20.16
N GLN A 260 39.03 16.15 -20.88
CA GLN A 260 39.88 16.79 -21.88
C GLN A 260 40.46 18.07 -21.26
N GLU A 261 41.78 18.08 -21.03
CA GLU A 261 42.52 19.26 -20.57
C GLU A 261 42.45 20.38 -21.61
N CYS A 262 41.78 21.48 -21.28
CA CYS A 262 41.86 22.72 -22.05
C CYS A 262 42.97 23.61 -21.48
N LYS A 263 44.14 23.59 -22.13
CA LYS A 263 45.20 24.59 -21.97
C LYS A 263 44.66 25.97 -22.36
N THR A 264 44.55 26.89 -21.41
CA THR A 264 44.28 28.31 -21.69
C THR A 264 45.60 29.05 -21.82
N LYS A 265 45.81 29.68 -22.98
CA LYS A 265 46.96 30.53 -23.30
C LYS A 265 46.81 31.88 -22.58
N HIS A 266 47.84 32.32 -21.87
CA HIS A 266 47.98 33.71 -21.43
C HIS A 266 48.28 34.64 -22.62
N PRO A 267 47.65 35.83 -22.71
CA PRO A 267 48.19 36.94 -23.46
C PRO A 267 48.96 37.90 -22.53
N HIS A 268 50.16 38.26 -22.95
CA HIS A 268 50.96 39.38 -22.44
C HIS A 268 50.50 40.72 -23.04
N HIS A 269 50.86 41.80 -22.33
CA HIS A 269 50.78 43.25 -22.63
C HIS A 269 49.55 43.95 -22.01
N LEU A 270 49.67 44.97 -21.16
CA LEU A 270 50.78 45.85 -20.76
C LEU A 270 50.94 45.88 -19.22
#